data_AF-A0A3C1CFE4-F1
#
_entry.id   AF-A0A3C1CFE4-F1
#
_cell.length_a   1.000
_cell.length_b   1.000
_cell.length_c   1.000
_cell.angle_alpha   90.00
_cell.angle_beta   90.00
_cell.angle_gamma   90.00
#
_symmetry.space_group_name_H-M   'P 1'
#
loop_
_entity.id
_entity.type
_entity.pdbx_description
1 polymer ?
#
loop_
_entity_poly.entity_id
_entity_poly.type
_entity_poly.pdbx_seq_one_letter_code
_entity_poly.pdbx_strand_id
1 'polypeptide(L)'
;AILDADKTGFLRSASSLIQTMGRAARNVDGQVVLYADTITDAMREAISETQRRRALQQAYNAEHGIDPVTVRKAVTDILERLRPAADSSTAARRARSGRGRNRPAASGLPGRATRPPRRPAAARPAGSDDGMPSLSDAPPEELEALVIRLEQEMRAAAAELRYEEAALLRDEIAELRLALAESDVATPAPTPASA
;
A
#
# COMPACT_ATOMS: atom_id res chain seq x y z
N ALA A 1 0.27 14.85 12.42
CA ALA A 1 0.44 15.91 13.45
C ALA A 1 1.41 16.96 12.92
N ILE A 2 1.35 18.19 13.45
CA ILE A 2 2.30 19.28 13.16
C ILE A 2 3.06 19.56 14.45
N LEU A 3 4.37 19.31 14.45
CA LEU A 3 5.26 19.57 15.58
C LEU A 3 5.72 21.03 15.56
N ASP A 4 5.98 21.59 16.74
CA ASP A 4 6.42 22.99 16.90
C ASP A 4 5.52 23.97 16.12
N ALA A 5 4.21 23.91 16.38
CA ALA A 5 3.24 24.70 15.63
C ALA A 5 3.28 26.20 15.97
N ASP A 6 3.86 26.56 17.11
CA ASP A 6 4.03 27.93 17.60
C ASP A 6 5.30 28.63 17.13
N LYS A 7 6.25 27.91 16.53
CA LYS A 7 7.46 28.53 15.96
C LYS A 7 7.10 29.40 14.78
N THR A 8 7.28 30.71 14.91
CA THR A 8 6.97 31.67 13.83
C THR A 8 7.95 31.52 12.66
N GLY A 9 7.41 31.57 11.45
CA GLY A 9 8.19 31.43 10.22
C GLY A 9 7.35 30.97 9.04
N PHE A 10 7.97 30.83 7.86
CA PHE A 10 7.29 30.48 6.62
C PHE A 10 6.49 29.17 6.71
N LEU A 11 7.06 28.14 7.36
CA LEU A 11 6.42 26.82 7.50
C LEU A 11 5.24 26.80 8.49
N ARG A 12 5.03 27.88 9.24
CA ARG A 12 3.98 28.03 10.26
C ARG A 12 3.14 29.29 10.08
N SER A 13 3.21 29.90 8.89
CA SER A 13 2.24 30.92 8.49
C SER A 13 0.83 30.33 8.40
N ALA A 14 -0.19 31.18 8.47
CA ALA A 14 -1.59 30.77 8.39
C ALA A 14 -1.86 29.93 7.14
N SER A 15 -1.35 30.35 5.98
CA SER A 15 -1.49 29.63 4.71
C SER A 15 -0.82 28.25 4.71
N SER A 16 0.40 28.13 5.24
CA SER A 16 1.13 26.86 5.35
C SER A 16 0.42 25.88 6.28
N LEU A 17 -0.10 26.37 7.42
CA LEU A 17 -0.87 25.56 8.35
C LEU A 17 -2.17 25.05 7.71
N ILE A 18 -2.92 25.92 7.02
CA ILE A 18 -4.16 25.54 6.32
C ILE A 18 -3.89 24.47 5.26
N GLN A 19 -2.84 24.62 4.45
CA GLN A 19 -2.48 23.61 3.45
C GLN A 19 -2.10 22.28 4.08
N THR A 20 -1.32 22.31 5.16
CA THR A 20 -0.91 21.10 5.88
C THR A 20 -2.10 20.39 6.50
N MET A 21 -3.03 21.14 7.13
CA MET A 21 -4.30 20.63 7.64
C MET A 21 -5.17 20.02 6.54
N GLY A 22 -5.21 20.67 5.37
CA GLY A 22 -5.99 20.21 4.21
C GLY A 22 -5.61 18.82 3.70
N ARG A 23 -4.39 18.34 4.00
CA ARG A 23 -3.98 16.96 3.67
C ARG A 23 -4.83 15.90 4.40
N ALA A 24 -5.31 16.21 5.61
CA ALA A 24 -6.16 15.32 6.41
C ALA A 24 -7.62 15.29 5.93
N ALA A 25 -8.08 16.32 5.21
CA ALA A 25 -9.48 16.47 4.81
C ALA A 25 -9.99 15.45 3.77
N ARG A 26 -9.11 14.56 3.27
CA ARG A 26 -9.48 13.50 2.31
C ARG A 26 -10.06 12.24 2.98
N ASN A 27 -10.08 12.20 4.31
CA ASN A 27 -10.57 11.08 5.11
C ASN A 27 -11.69 11.56 6.04
N VAL A 28 -12.69 10.70 6.30
CA VAL A 28 -13.84 11.04 7.17
C VAL A 28 -13.39 11.32 8.60
N ASP A 29 -12.46 10.52 9.10
CA ASP A 29 -11.86 10.63 10.43
C ASP A 29 -10.57 11.49 10.41
N GLY A 30 -10.44 12.36 9.40
CA GLY A 30 -9.31 13.26 9.24
C GLY A 30 -9.16 14.19 10.45
N GLN A 31 -8.10 13.98 11.23
CA GLN A 31 -7.75 14.79 12.39
C GLN A 31 -6.37 15.43 12.25
N VAL A 32 -6.25 16.65 12.77
CA VAL A 32 -4.97 17.35 12.87
C VAL A 32 -4.71 17.68 14.33
N VAL A 33 -3.51 17.31 14.80
CA VAL A 33 -3.00 17.65 16.13
C VAL A 33 -1.84 18.63 15.94
N LEU A 34 -1.92 19.79 16.60
CA LEU A 34 -0.86 20.80 16.63
C LEU A 34 -0.20 20.74 18.01
N TYR A 35 1.09 20.44 18.05
CA TYR A 35 1.87 20.51 19.27
C TYR A 35 2.51 21.90 19.38
N ALA A 36 2.16 22.64 20.42
CA ALA A 36 2.60 24.00 20.67
C ALA A 36 2.44 24.32 22.15
N ASP A 37 3.28 25.22 22.66
CA ASP A 37 3.15 25.75 24.02
C ASP A 37 2.12 26.89 24.05
N THR A 38 2.05 27.68 22.97
CA THR A 38 1.13 28.82 22.86
C THR A 38 0.36 28.82 21.55
N ILE A 39 -0.83 29.46 21.56
CA ILE A 39 -1.59 29.67 20.34
C ILE A 39 -1.15 31.00 19.71
N THR A 40 -0.48 30.93 18.56
CA THR A 40 -0.07 32.10 17.77
C THR A 40 -1.23 32.65 16.93
N ASP A 41 -1.06 33.84 16.37
CA ASP A 41 -2.10 34.47 15.53
C ASP A 41 -2.30 33.72 14.20
N ALA A 42 -1.21 33.20 13.61
CA ALA A 42 -1.28 32.33 12.44
C ALA A 42 -2.07 31.04 12.72
N MET A 43 -1.89 30.46 13.92
CA MET A 43 -2.68 29.30 14.34
C MET A 43 -4.15 29.68 14.54
N ARG A 44 -4.43 30.80 15.21
CA ARG A 44 -5.81 31.30 15.41
C ARG A 44 -6.53 31.47 14.08
N GLU A 45 -5.88 32.12 13.11
CA GLU A 45 -6.43 32.32 11.77
C GLU A 45 -6.69 30.98 11.07
N ALA A 46 -5.69 30.08 11.04
CA ALA A 46 -5.81 28.78 10.40
C ALA A 46 -6.90 27.89 11.02
N ILE A 47 -6.99 27.87 12.36
CA ILE A 47 -8.01 27.12 13.10
C ILE A 47 -9.40 27.69 12.82
N SER A 48 -9.56 29.02 12.89
CA SER A 48 -10.84 29.68 12.67
C SER A 48 -11.36 29.46 11.25
N GLU A 49 -10.49 29.57 10.24
CA GLU A 49 -10.86 29.31 8.84
C GLU A 49 -11.22 27.84 8.61
N THR A 50 -10.50 26.91 9.25
CA THR A 50 -10.81 25.47 9.17
C THR A 50 -12.15 25.15 9.83
N GLN A 51 -12.41 25.69 11.02
CA GLN A 51 -13.67 25.52 11.74
C GLN A 51 -14.84 26.14 10.96
N ARG A 52 -14.66 27.34 10.41
CA ARG A 52 -15.65 27.99 9.54
C ARG A 52 -16.00 27.09 8.36
N ARG A 53 -15.01 26.60 7.59
CA ARG A 53 -15.26 25.71 6.45
C ARG A 53 -15.99 24.43 6.86
N ARG A 54 -15.56 23.81 7.96
CA ARG A 54 -16.20 22.58 8.48
C ARG A 54 -17.66 22.82 8.87
N ALA A 55 -17.96 23.94 9.52
CA ALA A 55 -19.33 24.29 9.89
C ALA A 55 -20.23 24.45 8.65
N LEU A 56 -19.76 25.14 7.59
CA LEU A 56 -20.51 25.24 6.34
C LEU A 56 -20.73 23.87 5.69
N GLN A 57 -19.71 23.02 5.67
CA GLN A 57 -19.81 21.67 5.10
C GLN A 57 -20.80 20.79 5.88
N GLN A 58 -20.78 20.87 7.22
CA GLN A 58 -21.70 20.14 8.08
C GLN A 58 -23.14 20.60 7.90
N ALA A 59 -23.37 21.91 7.83
CA ALA A 59 -24.70 22.48 7.56
C ALA A 59 -25.22 22.01 6.19
N TYR A 60 -24.39 22.11 5.15
CA TYR A 60 -24.73 21.65 3.81
C TYR A 60 -25.06 20.15 3.78
N ASN A 61 -24.23 19.32 4.42
CA ASN A 61 -24.46 17.89 4.50
C ASN A 61 -25.75 17.55 5.24
N ALA A 62 -26.05 18.24 6.34
CA ALA A 62 -27.27 18.04 7.12
C ALA A 62 -28.53 18.43 6.31
N GLU A 63 -28.48 19.56 5.60
CA GLU A 63 -29.57 20.03 4.74
C GLU A 63 -29.85 19.07 3.57
N HIS A 64 -28.80 18.42 3.04
CA HIS A 64 -28.89 17.57 1.85
C HIS A 64 -28.90 16.06 2.17
N GLY A 65 -28.83 15.67 3.44
CA GLY A 65 -28.76 14.27 3.86
C GLY A 65 -27.53 13.53 3.33
N ILE A 66 -26.37 14.20 3.25
CA ILE A 66 -25.13 13.62 2.72
C ILE A 66 -24.33 12.99 3.86
N ASP A 67 -24.16 11.68 3.82
CA ASP A 67 -23.23 10.97 4.68
C ASP A 67 -21.79 11.06 4.13
N PRO A 68 -20.83 11.59 4.89
CA PRO A 68 -19.47 11.78 4.40
C PRO A 68 -18.75 10.43 4.24
N VAL A 69 -18.19 10.20 3.06
CA VAL A 69 -17.46 8.97 2.72
C VAL A 69 -16.03 9.29 2.27
N THR A 70 -15.08 8.41 2.60
CA THR A 70 -13.69 8.57 2.15
C THR A 70 -13.59 8.26 0.66
N VAL A 71 -12.96 9.17 -0.09
CA VAL A 71 -12.72 8.98 -1.52
C VAL A 71 -11.66 7.89 -1.72
N ARG A 72 -12.04 6.80 -2.39
CA ARG A 72 -11.10 5.78 -2.87
C ARG A 72 -10.65 6.14 -4.28
N LYS A 73 -9.45 6.70 -4.41
CA LYS A 73 -8.84 6.95 -5.72
C LYS A 73 -7.96 5.75 -6.08
N ALA A 74 -8.24 5.09 -7.20
CA ALA A 74 -7.29 4.16 -7.80
C ALA A 74 -6.01 4.94 -8.11
N VAL A 75 -4.85 4.40 -7.74
CA VAL A 75 -3.56 4.96 -8.15
C VAL A 75 -3.51 4.83 -9.67
N THR A 76 -3.86 5.92 -10.36
CA THR A 76 -3.77 5.97 -11.81
C THR A 76 -2.29 5.89 -12.13
N ASP A 77 -1.89 4.77 -12.70
CA ASP A 77 -0.55 4.64 -13.27
C ASP A 77 -0.46 5.70 -14.36
N ILE A 78 0.54 6.58 -14.31
CA ILE A 78 0.72 7.66 -15.30
C ILE A 78 0.80 7.06 -16.72
N LEU A 79 1.19 5.78 -16.80
CA LEU A 79 1.23 4.95 -18.00
C LEU A 79 -0.15 4.63 -18.60
N GLU A 80 -1.25 4.76 -17.85
CA GLU A 80 -2.61 4.49 -18.36
C GLU A 80 -3.05 5.53 -19.40
N ARG A 81 -2.47 6.75 -19.36
CA ARG A 81 -2.63 7.78 -20.42
C ARG A 81 -1.76 7.56 -21.65
N LEU A 82 -0.75 6.68 -21.59
CA LEU A 82 0.18 6.38 -22.69
C LEU A 82 -0.13 5.05 -23.40
N ARG A 83 -1.11 4.25 -22.91
CA ARG A 83 -1.58 3.07 -23.63
C ARG A 83 -2.36 3.51 -24.86
N PRO A 84 -1.89 3.27 -26.10
CA PRO A 84 -2.75 3.38 -27.26
C PRO A 84 -3.90 2.38 -27.11
N ALA A 85 -5.11 2.81 -27.45
CA ALA A 85 -6.31 1.99 -27.38
C ALA A 85 -6.18 0.75 -28.28
N ALA A 86 -5.69 -0.36 -27.73
CA ALA A 86 -5.67 -1.66 -28.38
C ALA A 86 -6.50 -2.65 -27.55
N ASP A 87 -7.69 -2.94 -28.09
CA ASP A 87 -8.51 -4.14 -27.89
C ASP A 87 -9.06 -4.49 -26.49
N SER A 88 -10.12 -3.78 -26.11
CA SER A 88 -11.09 -4.20 -25.08
C SER A 88 -12.05 -5.31 -25.57
N SER A 89 -11.59 -6.28 -26.37
CA SER A 89 -12.50 -7.21 -27.08
C SER A 89 -12.40 -8.70 -26.69
N THR A 90 -11.52 -9.11 -25.76
CA THR A 90 -11.36 -10.55 -25.44
C THR A 90 -12.15 -11.05 -24.22
N ALA A 91 -12.68 -10.16 -23.36
CA ALA A 91 -13.50 -10.58 -22.20
C ALA A 91 -14.99 -10.86 -22.56
N ALA A 92 -15.51 -10.29 -23.64
CA ALA A 92 -16.94 -10.36 -23.99
C ALA A 92 -17.34 -11.62 -24.83
N ARG A 93 -16.40 -12.50 -25.15
CA ARG A 93 -16.64 -13.65 -26.06
C ARG A 93 -16.86 -14.99 -25.34
N ARG A 94 -16.58 -15.09 -24.03
CA ARG A 94 -16.80 -16.32 -23.25
C ARG A 94 -18.21 -16.46 -22.64
N ALA A 95 -19.05 -15.42 -22.69
CA ALA A 95 -20.36 -15.40 -22.03
C ALA A 95 -21.56 -15.79 -22.92
N ARG A 96 -21.36 -16.22 -24.19
CA ARG A 96 -22.46 -16.44 -25.16
C ARG A 96 -22.59 -17.86 -25.73
N SER A 97 -21.95 -18.86 -25.11
CA SER A 97 -22.13 -20.27 -25.49
C SER A 97 -22.62 -21.07 -24.29
N GLY A 98 -23.94 -21.28 -24.19
CA GLY A 98 -24.50 -22.19 -23.20
C GLY A 98 -25.87 -21.79 -22.66
N ARG A 99 -26.89 -21.70 -23.52
CA ARG A 99 -28.30 -21.68 -23.07
C ARG A 99 -29.07 -22.79 -23.78
N GLY A 100 -29.46 -23.79 -22.98
CA GLY A 100 -30.63 -24.64 -23.23
C GLY A 100 -30.39 -26.14 -23.11
N ARG A 101 -30.86 -26.76 -22.01
CA ARG A 101 -32.11 -27.55 -21.97
C ARG A 101 -32.30 -28.24 -20.60
N ASN A 102 -33.55 -28.22 -20.13
CA ASN A 102 -34.07 -28.88 -18.93
C ASN A 102 -34.07 -30.42 -19.05
N ARG A 103 -33.76 -31.13 -17.95
CA ARG A 103 -34.58 -32.21 -17.31
C ARG A 103 -33.93 -32.74 -16.01
N PRO A 104 -34.64 -33.51 -15.14
CA PRO A 104 -34.71 -33.22 -13.70
C PRO A 104 -34.07 -34.26 -12.76
N ALA A 105 -34.01 -33.87 -11.48
CA ALA A 105 -33.87 -34.62 -10.23
C ALA A 105 -33.35 -36.08 -10.25
N ALA A 106 -32.14 -36.27 -9.68
CA ALA A 106 -31.81 -37.46 -8.89
C ALA A 106 -30.70 -37.14 -7.86
N SER A 107 -31.02 -37.47 -6.61
CA SER A 107 -30.15 -37.86 -5.50
C SER A 107 -28.62 -37.89 -5.71
N GLY A 108 -27.90 -37.28 -4.76
CA GLY A 108 -26.53 -37.67 -4.44
C GLY A 108 -25.64 -36.49 -4.05
N LEU A 109 -25.52 -36.22 -2.75
CA LEU A 109 -24.34 -35.53 -2.23
C LEU A 109 -23.12 -36.45 -2.43
N PRO A 110 -22.01 -35.92 -2.93
CA PRO A 110 -20.76 -36.12 -2.22
C PRO A 110 -20.07 -34.76 -2.07
N GLY A 111 -19.65 -34.39 -0.87
CA GLY A 111 -18.45 -34.97 -0.29
C GLY A 111 -17.36 -33.90 -0.37
N ARG A 112 -17.11 -33.28 0.79
CA ARG A 112 -16.04 -32.33 1.09
C ARG A 112 -14.76 -32.68 0.32
N ALA A 113 -14.41 -31.87 -0.69
CA ALA A 113 -13.17 -32.05 -1.44
C ALA A 113 -11.97 -31.79 -0.50
N THR A 114 -11.32 -32.88 -0.12
CA THR A 114 -10.06 -32.92 0.60
C THR A 114 -8.98 -32.26 -0.26
N ARG A 115 -8.19 -31.36 0.35
CA ARG A 115 -7.00 -30.74 -0.23
C ARG A 115 -6.08 -31.84 -0.81
N PRO A 116 -5.61 -31.74 -2.06
CA PRO A 116 -4.75 -32.78 -2.62
C PRO A 116 -3.44 -32.91 -1.81
N PRO A 117 -2.88 -34.12 -1.64
CA PRO A 117 -1.62 -34.29 -0.93
C PRO A 117 -0.49 -33.61 -1.72
N ARG A 118 0.35 -32.86 -0.99
CA ARG A 118 1.60 -32.31 -1.51
C ARG A 118 2.43 -33.46 -2.09
N ARG A 119 2.82 -33.34 -3.36
CA ARG A 119 3.82 -34.23 -3.96
C ARG A 119 5.09 -34.23 -3.11
N PRO A 120 5.76 -35.37 -2.91
CA PRO A 120 7.05 -35.39 -2.25
C PRO A 120 8.05 -34.60 -3.08
N ALA A 121 8.80 -33.73 -2.41
CA ALA A 121 9.86 -32.94 -3.01
C ALA A 121 10.84 -33.87 -3.72
N ALA A 122 11.01 -33.68 -5.03
CA ALA A 122 12.07 -34.34 -5.77
C ALA A 122 13.40 -33.92 -5.15
N ALA A 123 14.21 -34.91 -4.78
CA ALA A 123 15.57 -34.71 -4.28
C ALA A 123 16.36 -33.88 -5.29
N ARG A 124 16.89 -32.74 -4.83
CA ARG A 124 17.88 -31.95 -5.56
C ARG A 124 19.15 -32.79 -5.74
N PRO A 125 19.79 -32.80 -6.92
CA PRO A 125 21.05 -33.50 -7.10
C PRO A 125 22.15 -32.79 -6.31
N ALA A 126 22.94 -33.59 -5.59
CA ALA A 126 24.17 -33.17 -4.94
C ALA A 126 25.26 -32.93 -5.99
N GLY A 127 25.93 -31.76 -5.91
CA GLY A 127 27.24 -31.54 -6.53
C GLY A 127 27.35 -30.32 -7.45
N SER A 128 27.69 -29.17 -6.85
CA SER A 128 28.78 -28.29 -7.32
C SER A 128 29.01 -27.23 -6.24
N ASP A 129 30.10 -27.43 -5.51
CA ASP A 129 30.59 -26.65 -4.37
C ASP A 129 31.29 -25.38 -4.88
N ASP A 130 30.51 -24.42 -5.40
CA ASP A 130 30.99 -23.08 -5.74
C ASP A 130 30.32 -22.06 -4.80
N GLY A 131 31.13 -21.45 -3.94
CA GLY A 131 30.72 -20.61 -2.83
C GLY A 131 29.81 -19.44 -3.22
N MET A 132 28.53 -19.57 -2.88
CA MET A 132 27.61 -18.44 -2.70
C MET A 132 27.32 -18.34 -1.19
N PRO A 133 27.53 -17.18 -0.55
CA PRO A 133 27.23 -17.03 0.87
C PRO A 133 25.73 -17.24 1.11
N SER A 134 25.41 -17.96 2.17
CA SER A 134 24.05 -18.29 2.60
C SER A 134 23.23 -17.02 2.80
N LEU A 135 22.09 -16.93 2.12
CA LEU A 135 21.10 -15.84 2.23
C LEU A 135 20.46 -15.72 3.63
N SER A 136 20.81 -16.60 4.57
CA SER A 136 20.29 -16.62 5.93
C SER A 136 21.04 -15.74 6.92
N ASP A 137 22.21 -15.20 6.56
CA ASP A 137 23.12 -14.54 7.52
C ASP A 137 23.69 -13.20 7.02
N ALA A 138 23.08 -12.61 5.97
CA ALA A 138 23.51 -11.31 5.47
C ALA A 138 23.13 -10.19 6.46
N PRO A 139 24.03 -9.22 6.72
CA PRO A 139 23.69 -8.09 7.57
C PRO A 139 22.51 -7.31 6.96
N PRO A 140 21.60 -6.75 7.79
CA PRO A 140 20.40 -6.08 7.32
C PRO A 140 20.71 -4.94 6.33
N GLU A 141 21.87 -4.29 6.47
CA GLU A 141 22.37 -3.26 5.54
C GLU A 141 22.61 -3.78 4.11
N GLU A 142 23.09 -5.02 3.96
CA GLU A 142 23.32 -5.64 2.64
C GLU A 142 21.99 -6.04 1.97
N LEU A 143 21.01 -6.49 2.76
CA LEU A 143 19.66 -6.80 2.29
C LEU A 143 18.92 -5.54 1.81
N GLU A 144 19.04 -4.43 2.53
CA GLU A 144 18.48 -3.14 2.11
C GLU A 144 19.10 -2.65 0.79
N ALA A 145 20.43 -2.72 0.67
CA ALA A 145 21.13 -2.35 -0.55
C ALA A 145 20.73 -3.21 -1.75
N LEU A 146 20.48 -4.51 -1.53
CA LEU A 146 19.99 -5.43 -2.54
C LEU A 146 18.55 -5.08 -2.98
N VAL A 147 17.66 -4.80 -2.02
CA VAL A 147 16.28 -4.37 -2.33
C VAL A 147 16.27 -3.10 -3.18
N ILE A 148 17.10 -2.11 -2.85
CA ILE A 148 17.19 -0.86 -3.63
C ILE A 148 17.63 -1.16 -5.07
N ARG A 149 18.61 -2.04 -5.27
CA ARG A 149 19.09 -2.43 -6.60
C ARG A 149 18.01 -3.14 -7.40
N LEU A 150 17.37 -4.15 -6.81
CA LEU A 150 16.29 -4.90 -7.47
C LEU A 150 15.09 -3.99 -7.79
N GLU A 151 14.78 -3.00 -6.96
CA GLU A 151 13.76 -2.00 -7.29
C GLU A 151 14.13 -1.17 -8.52
N GLN A 152 15.41 -0.79 -8.66
CA GLN A 152 15.88 -0.06 -9.84
C GLN A 152 15.77 -0.92 -11.10
N GLU A 153 16.17 -2.20 -11.01
CA GLU A 153 16.04 -3.17 -12.10
C GLU A 153 14.58 -3.44 -12.47
N MET A 154 13.70 -3.59 -11.48
CA MET A 154 12.26 -3.77 -11.68
C MET A 154 11.65 -2.55 -12.39
N ARG A 155 12.04 -1.34 -11.99
CA ARG A 155 11.59 -0.10 -12.66
C ARG A 155 12.13 0.00 -14.09
N ALA A 156 13.37 -0.41 -14.34
CA ALA A 156 13.95 -0.42 -15.68
C ALA A 156 13.24 -1.44 -16.59
N ALA A 157 13.02 -2.67 -16.11
CA ALA A 157 12.25 -3.69 -16.83
C ALA A 157 10.82 -3.22 -17.13
N ALA A 158 10.16 -2.56 -16.16
CA ALA A 158 8.83 -1.98 -16.38
C ALA A 158 8.83 -0.85 -17.42
N ALA A 159 9.87 0.00 -17.44
CA ALA A 159 10.02 1.08 -18.43
C ALA A 159 10.23 0.54 -19.85
N GLU A 160 10.88 -0.61 -19.99
CA GLU A 160 11.10 -1.30 -21.26
C GLU A 160 9.96 -2.26 -21.66
N LEU A 161 8.84 -2.25 -20.92
CA LEU A 161 7.67 -3.10 -21.14
C LEU A 161 7.95 -4.61 -20.93
N ARG A 162 9.04 -4.96 -20.23
CA ARG A 162 9.40 -6.34 -19.83
C ARG A 162 8.66 -6.75 -18.56
N TYR A 163 7.33 -6.88 -18.66
CA TYR A 163 6.45 -7.08 -17.50
C TYR A 163 6.61 -8.42 -16.78
N GLU A 164 7.05 -9.47 -17.48
CA GLU A 164 7.31 -10.78 -16.87
C GLU A 164 8.50 -10.71 -15.93
N GLU A 165 9.58 -10.09 -16.37
CA GLU A 165 10.78 -9.87 -15.56
C GLU A 165 10.50 -8.92 -14.39
N ALA A 166 9.76 -7.83 -14.63
CA ALA A 166 9.34 -6.93 -13.56
C ALA A 166 8.46 -7.63 -12.50
N ALA A 167 7.61 -8.59 -12.90
CA ALA A 167 6.79 -9.36 -11.97
C ALA A 167 7.63 -10.31 -11.10
N LEU A 168 8.64 -10.96 -11.68
CA LEU A 168 9.57 -11.81 -10.93
C LEU A 168 10.38 -10.98 -9.91
N LEU A 169 10.92 -9.83 -10.35
CA LEU A 169 11.67 -8.94 -9.48
C LEU A 169 10.80 -8.40 -8.33
N ARG A 170 9.52 -8.10 -8.58
CA ARG A 170 8.58 -7.71 -7.52
C ARG A 170 8.43 -8.81 -6.45
N ASP A 171 8.30 -10.06 -6.88
CA ASP A 171 8.09 -11.18 -5.96
C ASP A 171 9.35 -11.43 -5.13
N GLU A 172 10.54 -11.33 -5.74
CA GLU A 172 11.83 -11.41 -5.05
C GLU A 172 12.03 -10.27 -4.03
N ILE A 173 11.70 -9.03 -4.40
CA ILE A 173 11.70 -7.88 -3.49
C ILE A 173 10.75 -8.11 -2.31
N ALA A 174 9.59 -8.71 -2.54
CA ALA A 174 8.63 -9.01 -1.48
C ALA A 174 9.17 -10.05 -0.49
N GLU A 175 9.86 -11.09 -0.98
CA GLU A 175 10.52 -12.09 -0.14
C GLU A 175 11.65 -11.49 0.69
N LEU A 176 12.52 -10.67 0.08
CA LEU A 176 13.62 -10.00 0.80
C LEU A 176 13.13 -9.02 1.87
N ARG A 177 12.05 -8.28 1.59
CA ARG A 177 11.41 -7.39 2.57
C ARG A 177 10.81 -8.15 3.74
N LEU A 178 10.25 -9.33 3.50
CA LEU A 178 9.73 -10.19 4.55
C LEU A 178 10.87 -10.69 5.45
N ALA A 179 11.98 -11.13 4.85
CA ALA A 179 13.16 -11.57 5.59
C ALA A 179 13.76 -10.45 6.46
N LEU A 180 13.84 -9.22 5.94
CA LEU A 180 14.31 -8.05 6.70
C LEU A 180 13.40 -7.76 7.92
N ALA A 181 12.08 -7.84 7.73
CA ALA A 181 11.12 -7.66 8.81
C ALA A 181 11.22 -8.77 9.88
N GLU A 182 11.55 -10.00 9.50
CA GLU A 182 11.79 -11.11 10.43
C GLU A 182 13.09 -10.91 11.24
N SER A 183 14.16 -10.38 10.63
CA SER A 183 15.41 -10.08 11.34
C SER A 183 15.30 -8.90 12.33
N ASP A 184 14.50 -7.88 12.01
CA ASP A 184 14.26 -6.74 12.90
C ASP A 184 13.50 -7.16 14.18
N VAL A 185 12.58 -8.12 14.07
CA VAL A 185 11.80 -8.64 15.21
C VAL A 185 12.64 -9.54 16.12
N ALA A 186 13.72 -10.14 15.59
CA ALA A 186 14.58 -11.08 16.32
C ALA A 186 15.64 -10.40 17.22
N THR A 187 15.75 -9.07 17.23
CA THR A 187 16.63 -8.34 18.15
C THR A 187 15.86 -7.96 19.42
N PRO A 188 15.88 -8.76 20.51
CA PRO A 188 15.25 -8.34 21.75
C PRO A 188 15.94 -7.08 22.27
N ALA A 189 15.14 -6.08 22.61
CA ALA A 189 15.61 -4.86 23.27
C ALA A 189 16.53 -5.21 24.46
N PRO A 190 17.65 -4.50 24.66
CA PRO A 190 18.49 -4.73 25.83
C PRO A 190 17.63 -4.50 27.08
N THR A 191 17.45 -5.56 27.88
CA THR A 191 16.80 -5.46 29.19
C THR A 191 17.47 -4.33 29.99
N PRO A 192 16.72 -3.39 30.57
CA PRO A 192 17.33 -2.36 31.40
C PRO A 192 18.04 -3.04 32.56
N ALA A 193 19.35 -2.85 32.65
CA ALA A 193 20.16 -3.32 33.75
C ALA A 193 19.61 -2.73 35.06
N SER A 194 19.14 -3.61 35.94
CA SER A 194 18.81 -3.26 37.32
C SER A 194 20.10 -2.96 38.07
N ALA A 195 20.27 -1.72 38.52
CA ALA A 195 21.19 -1.31 39.59
C ALA A 195 20.46 -0.29 40.47
#